data_AF-A0A9N9WWI5-F1
#
_entry.id   AF-A0A9N9WWI5-F1
#
_cell.length_a   1.000
_cell.length_b   1.000
_cell.length_c   1.000
_cell.angle_alpha   90.00
_cell.angle_beta   90.00
_cell.angle_gamma   90.00
#
_symmetry.space_group_name_H-M   'P 1'
#
loop_
_entity.id
_entity.type
_entity.pdbx_description
1 polymer ?
#
loop_
_entity_poly.entity_id
_entity_poly.type
_entity_poly.pdbx_seq_one_letter_code
_entity_poly.pdbx_strand_id
1 'polypeptide(L)'
;MNKFGILAAIICVFASVSADTCDVSAREHLNNIEFVDMKKGCVQLTEDQIKKEITASLKYLSYGAYFSQDNVNRPGYAKFYFDAASEEREHAHKLIEYLQMRGRYFDIQDTIISNINIGQLIKESEQAKALGLDHGWMKAPEPRANGLSAGMESLRTALKMEYAVTESIRNLIIACEAEKVDGKNDEVFNDYHFVDYLTGEFLTEQYKGKRDIAGKISTLGKMIKDNGGELADFLFDQKLQ
;
A
#
# COMPACT_ATOMS: atom_id res chain seq x y z
N MET A 1 -70.65 -42.07 35.79
CA MET A 1 -69.45 -42.61 36.48
C MET A 1 -68.23 -42.31 35.65
N ASN A 2 -67.31 -41.56 36.26
CA ASN A 2 -66.01 -41.04 35.83
C ASN A 2 -65.22 -41.86 34.80
N LYS A 3 -64.65 -41.16 33.81
CA LYS A 3 -63.23 -41.35 33.44
C LYS A 3 -62.59 -39.98 33.16
N PHE A 4 -61.69 -39.60 34.08
CA PHE A 4 -60.74 -38.50 33.96
C PHE A 4 -59.69 -38.83 32.89
N GLY A 5 -59.42 -37.89 31.99
CA GLY A 5 -58.19 -37.84 31.19
C GLY A 5 -57.52 -36.49 31.48
N ILE A 6 -56.47 -36.50 32.31
CA ILE A 6 -55.69 -35.31 32.66
C ILE A 6 -54.64 -35.12 31.56
N LEU A 7 -54.73 -34.00 30.83
CA LEU A 7 -53.69 -33.51 29.95
C LEU A 7 -52.71 -32.68 30.81
N ALA A 8 -51.52 -33.20 31.09
CA ALA A 8 -50.47 -32.45 31.78
C ALA A 8 -49.78 -31.51 30.79
N ALA A 9 -50.03 -30.19 30.91
CA ALA A 9 -49.29 -29.17 30.20
C ALA A 9 -47.92 -28.98 30.86
N ILE A 10 -46.86 -29.39 30.17
CA ILE A 10 -45.48 -29.04 30.53
C ILE A 10 -45.25 -27.59 30.10
N ILE A 11 -45.35 -26.67 31.07
CA ILE A 11 -44.91 -25.28 30.89
C ILE A 11 -43.39 -25.28 31.11
N CYS A 12 -42.62 -25.35 30.01
CA CYS A 12 -41.22 -24.99 30.03
C CYS A 12 -41.12 -23.48 30.25
N VAL A 13 -40.74 -23.08 31.47
CA VAL A 13 -40.28 -21.72 31.75
C VAL A 13 -38.94 -21.56 31.04
N PHE A 14 -38.95 -21.00 29.84
CA PHE A 14 -37.74 -20.45 29.23
C PHE A 14 -37.36 -19.21 30.05
N ALA A 15 -36.45 -19.39 31.02
CA ALA A 15 -35.71 -18.26 31.55
C ALA A 15 -34.87 -17.71 30.39
N SER A 16 -35.21 -16.53 29.90
CA SER A 16 -34.37 -15.78 28.97
C SER A 16 -33.06 -15.47 29.69
N VAL A 17 -31.99 -16.17 29.30
CA VAL A 17 -30.63 -15.76 29.64
C VAL A 17 -30.41 -14.42 28.95
N SER A 18 -30.43 -13.33 29.71
CA SER A 18 -29.89 -12.05 29.25
C SER A 18 -28.40 -12.26 29.04
N ALA A 19 -27.95 -12.19 27.79
CA ALA A 19 -26.54 -12.15 27.47
C ALA A 19 -25.98 -10.83 28.00
N ASP A 20 -25.15 -10.90 29.05
CA ASP A 20 -24.34 -9.76 29.48
C ASP A 20 -23.39 -9.40 28.34
N THR A 21 -23.58 -8.24 27.72
CA THR A 21 -22.66 -7.73 26.71
C THR A 21 -21.36 -7.37 27.39
N CYS A 22 -20.29 -8.12 27.09
CA CYS A 22 -18.94 -7.88 27.60
C CYS A 22 -18.24 -6.70 26.89
N ASP A 23 -18.98 -5.63 26.59
CA ASP A 23 -18.42 -4.42 26.00
C ASP A 23 -18.27 -3.37 27.10
N VAL A 24 -17.02 -2.97 27.36
CA VAL A 24 -16.73 -1.91 28.32
C VAL A 24 -16.87 -0.59 27.57
N SER A 25 -17.87 0.22 27.93
CA SER A 25 -18.06 1.56 27.36
C SER A 25 -16.93 2.51 27.77
N ALA A 26 -15.76 2.36 27.14
CA ALA A 26 -14.64 3.30 27.26
C ALA A 26 -14.98 4.66 26.61
N ARG A 27 -16.00 4.68 25.75
CA ARG A 27 -16.43 5.83 24.97
C ARG A 27 -17.00 6.96 25.83
N GLU A 28 -17.58 6.64 27.00
CA GLU A 28 -18.04 7.66 27.96
C GLU A 28 -16.91 8.48 28.57
N HIS A 29 -15.71 7.90 28.71
CA HIS A 29 -14.54 8.54 29.31
C HIS A 29 -13.78 9.46 28.35
N LEU A 30 -14.08 9.41 27.05
CA LEU A 30 -13.45 10.23 26.00
C LEU A 30 -14.30 11.46 25.62
N ASN A 31 -15.46 11.64 26.25
CA ASN A 31 -16.30 12.81 26.03
C ASN A 31 -15.54 14.08 26.46
N ASN A 32 -15.44 15.07 25.56
CA ASN A 32 -14.79 16.38 25.75
C ASN A 32 -13.26 16.42 25.70
N ILE A 33 -12.57 15.40 25.16
CA ILE A 33 -11.14 15.53 24.86
C ILE A 33 -10.95 16.14 23.46
N GLU A 34 -10.71 17.44 23.39
CA GLU A 34 -10.46 18.18 22.15
C GLU A 34 -8.98 18.04 21.72
N PHE A 35 -8.57 16.82 21.34
CA PHE A 35 -7.22 16.55 20.81
C PHE A 35 -7.23 16.05 19.35
N VAL A 36 -8.41 15.63 18.87
CA VAL A 36 -8.60 15.14 17.49
C VAL A 36 -8.86 16.32 16.57
N ASP A 37 -7.81 16.82 15.93
CA ASP A 37 -7.81 18.09 15.20
C ASP A 37 -7.64 17.94 13.68
N MET A 38 -7.03 16.83 13.22
CA MET A 38 -6.87 16.50 11.80
C MET A 38 -8.24 16.54 11.09
N LYS A 39 -8.31 17.04 9.86
CA LYS A 39 -9.58 17.23 9.15
C LYS A 39 -9.95 16.03 8.28
N LYS A 40 -11.23 15.94 7.89
CA LYS A 40 -11.79 14.71 7.30
C LYS A 40 -11.16 14.40 5.94
N GLY A 41 -10.99 15.41 5.09
CA GLY A 41 -10.37 15.26 3.78
C GLY A 41 -8.92 14.80 3.88
N CYS A 42 -8.14 15.42 4.77
CA CYS A 42 -6.75 15.03 5.03
C CYS A 42 -6.64 13.58 5.54
N VAL A 43 -7.56 13.15 6.41
CA VAL A 43 -7.61 11.74 6.86
C VAL A 43 -7.93 10.78 5.74
N GLN A 44 -8.95 11.06 4.94
CA GLN A 44 -9.32 10.21 3.80
C GLN A 44 -8.17 10.07 2.80
N LEU A 45 -7.48 11.16 2.50
CA LEU A 45 -6.32 11.12 1.60
C LEU A 45 -5.13 10.38 2.22
N THR A 46 -4.99 10.41 3.56
CA THR A 46 -3.98 9.60 4.26
C THR A 46 -4.31 8.12 4.19
N GLU A 47 -5.58 7.75 4.35
CA GLU A 47 -6.08 6.38 4.16
C GLU A 47 -5.85 5.89 2.73
N ASP A 48 -6.12 6.74 1.73
CA ASP A 48 -5.81 6.46 0.32
C ASP A 48 -4.32 6.29 0.08
N GLN A 49 -3.48 7.10 0.75
CA GLN A 49 -2.03 6.96 0.67
C GLN A 49 -1.56 5.64 1.29
N ILE A 50 -2.07 5.24 2.45
CA ILE A 50 -1.78 3.95 3.09
C ILE A 50 -2.10 2.80 2.13
N LYS A 51 -3.27 2.84 1.48
CA LYS A 51 -3.67 1.85 0.47
C LYS A 51 -2.67 1.81 -0.70
N LYS A 52 -2.16 2.96 -1.11
CA LYS A 52 -1.17 3.07 -2.20
C LYS A 52 0.17 2.45 -1.83
N GLU A 53 0.68 2.68 -0.61
CA GLU A 53 1.94 2.08 -0.15
C GLU A 53 1.82 0.56 -0.02
N ILE A 54 0.72 0.05 0.51
CA ILE A 54 0.47 -1.40 0.59
C ILE A 54 0.37 -2.02 -0.80
N THR A 55 -0.27 -1.31 -1.74
CA THR A 55 -0.33 -1.74 -3.13
C THR A 55 1.06 -1.79 -3.77
N ALA A 56 1.92 -0.80 -3.51
CA ALA A 56 3.30 -0.79 -3.97
C ALA A 56 4.11 -1.94 -3.36
N SER A 57 3.96 -2.18 -2.05
CA SER A 57 4.57 -3.31 -1.34
C SER A 57 4.24 -4.66 -2.00
N LEU A 58 2.96 -4.92 -2.28
CA LEU A 58 2.53 -6.16 -2.94
C LEU A 58 3.07 -6.30 -4.37
N LYS A 59 3.20 -5.19 -5.10
CA LYS A 59 3.80 -5.19 -6.45
C LYS A 59 5.29 -5.50 -6.38
N TYR A 60 6.03 -4.90 -5.46
CA TYR A 60 7.45 -5.21 -5.25
C TYR A 60 7.67 -6.64 -4.77
N LEU A 61 6.81 -7.15 -3.88
CA LEU A 61 6.83 -8.54 -3.45
C LEU A 61 6.68 -9.49 -4.65
N SER A 62 5.79 -9.15 -5.59
CA SER A 62 5.58 -9.91 -6.82
C SER A 62 6.82 -9.91 -7.72
N TYR A 63 7.53 -8.78 -7.85
CA TYR A 63 8.82 -8.72 -8.55
C TYR A 63 9.89 -9.56 -7.86
N GLY A 64 10.01 -9.48 -6.53
CA GLY A 64 10.94 -10.30 -5.76
C GLY A 64 10.72 -11.79 -5.99
N ALA A 65 9.45 -12.23 -5.94
CA ALA A 65 9.07 -13.62 -6.22
C ALA A 65 9.40 -14.05 -7.65
N TYR A 66 9.16 -13.18 -8.65
CA TYR A 66 9.49 -13.45 -10.05
C TYR A 66 10.99 -13.69 -10.26
N PHE A 67 11.85 -12.80 -9.76
CA PHE A 67 13.29 -12.93 -9.92
C PHE A 67 13.91 -14.09 -9.12
N SER A 68 13.17 -14.61 -8.14
CA SER A 68 13.55 -15.79 -7.34
C SER A 68 13.22 -17.13 -7.99
N GLN A 69 12.47 -17.15 -9.10
CA GLN A 69 12.14 -18.40 -9.80
C GLN A 69 13.41 -19.08 -10.33
N ASP A 70 13.45 -20.41 -10.33
CA ASP A 70 14.59 -21.21 -10.79
C ASP A 70 14.97 -20.96 -12.26
N ASN A 71 13.97 -20.72 -13.10
CA ASN A 71 14.11 -20.40 -14.52
C ASN A 71 14.48 -18.94 -14.82
N VAL A 72 14.40 -18.02 -13.83
CA VAL A 72 14.85 -16.62 -13.95
C VAL A 72 16.19 -16.45 -13.24
N ASN A 73 16.26 -16.88 -11.98
CA ASN A 73 17.43 -16.94 -11.10
C ASN A 73 18.27 -15.65 -11.14
N ARG A 74 17.70 -14.58 -10.57
CA ARG A 74 18.32 -13.26 -10.42
C ARG A 74 18.23 -12.82 -8.95
N PRO A 75 19.05 -13.41 -8.06
CA PRO A 75 18.95 -13.20 -6.61
C PRO A 75 19.24 -11.76 -6.17
N GLY A 76 20.07 -11.01 -6.88
CA GLY A 76 20.33 -9.60 -6.56
C GLY A 76 19.11 -8.72 -6.82
N TYR A 77 18.43 -8.92 -7.96
CA TYR A 77 17.14 -8.27 -8.22
C TYR A 77 16.07 -8.72 -7.23
N ALA A 78 16.00 -10.03 -6.93
CA ALA A 78 15.04 -10.55 -5.97
C ALA A 78 15.18 -9.89 -4.60
N LYS A 79 16.41 -9.82 -4.08
CA LYS A 79 16.73 -9.13 -2.82
C LYS A 79 16.31 -7.67 -2.87
N PHE A 80 16.72 -6.94 -3.91
CA PHE A 80 16.35 -5.53 -4.09
C PHE A 80 14.83 -5.31 -4.00
N TYR A 81 14.03 -6.16 -4.65
CA TYR A 81 12.58 -6.01 -4.65
C TYR A 81 11.91 -6.50 -3.36
N PHE A 82 12.46 -7.49 -2.66
CA PHE A 82 11.95 -7.86 -1.33
C PHE A 82 12.25 -6.77 -0.29
N ASP A 83 13.43 -6.14 -0.37
CA ASP A 83 13.79 -5.00 0.47
C ASP A 83 12.84 -3.82 0.20
N ALA A 84 12.61 -3.47 -1.08
CA ALA A 84 11.66 -2.43 -1.48
C ALA A 84 10.22 -2.74 -1.02
N ALA A 85 9.78 -4.00 -1.14
CA ALA A 85 8.45 -4.41 -0.66
C ALA A 85 8.29 -4.20 0.86
N SER A 86 9.36 -4.44 1.62
CA SER A 86 9.38 -4.23 3.06
C SER A 86 9.36 -2.74 3.40
N GLU A 87 10.13 -1.93 2.68
CA GLU A 87 10.17 -0.46 2.84
C GLU A 87 8.79 0.17 2.63
N GLU A 88 8.07 -0.19 1.56
CA GLU A 88 6.71 0.34 1.32
C GLU A 88 5.69 -0.11 2.38
N ARG A 89 5.91 -1.30 2.97
CA ARG A 89 5.08 -1.75 4.10
C ARG A 89 5.34 -0.92 5.34
N GLU A 90 6.59 -0.51 5.59
CA GLU A 90 6.96 0.40 6.67
C GLU A 90 6.40 1.81 6.43
N HIS A 91 6.37 2.30 5.17
CA HIS A 91 5.69 3.56 4.84
C HIS A 91 4.21 3.53 5.21
N ALA A 92 3.50 2.45 4.88
CA ALA A 92 2.12 2.26 5.29
C ALA A 92 1.97 2.25 6.82
N HIS A 93 2.86 1.56 7.52
CA HIS A 93 2.87 1.49 8.98
C HIS A 93 3.06 2.86 9.63
N LYS A 94 4.07 3.63 9.16
CA LYS A 94 4.35 5.01 9.58
C LYS A 94 3.11 5.92 9.47
N LEU A 95 2.32 5.79 8.40
CA LEU A 95 1.09 6.59 8.22
C LEU A 95 -0.05 6.13 9.13
N ILE A 96 -0.20 4.82 9.36
CA ILE A 96 -1.19 4.27 10.30
C ILE A 96 -0.89 4.75 11.72
N GLU A 97 0.36 4.65 12.16
CA GLU A 97 0.80 5.15 13.47
C GLU A 97 0.56 6.66 13.59
N TYR A 98 0.81 7.42 12.52
CA TYR A 98 0.55 8.86 12.52
C TYR A 98 -0.95 9.17 12.70
N LEU A 99 -1.85 8.46 12.00
CA LEU A 99 -3.30 8.61 12.20
C LEU A 99 -3.70 8.28 13.64
N GLN A 100 -3.18 7.18 14.20
CA GLN A 100 -3.46 6.76 15.57
C GLN A 100 -2.95 7.78 16.60
N MET A 101 -1.75 8.33 16.39
CA MET A 101 -1.19 9.41 17.21
C MET A 101 -2.10 10.64 17.22
N ARG A 102 -2.79 10.93 16.11
CA ARG A 102 -3.76 12.04 15.98
C ARG A 102 -5.17 11.68 16.43
N GLY A 103 -5.33 10.55 17.11
CA GLY A 103 -6.61 10.08 17.65
C GLY A 103 -7.60 9.60 16.58
N ARG A 104 -7.11 9.24 15.39
CA ARG A 104 -7.91 8.61 14.33
C ARG A 104 -7.77 7.11 14.38
N TYR A 105 -8.88 6.43 14.12
CA TYR A 105 -8.91 4.98 14.00
C TYR A 105 -8.85 4.60 12.52
N PHE A 106 -7.85 3.81 12.16
CA PHE A 106 -7.72 3.25 10.83
C PHE A 106 -8.37 1.87 10.78
N ASP A 107 -9.43 1.72 10.00
CA ASP A 107 -10.08 0.42 9.79
C ASP A 107 -9.42 -0.33 8.62
N ILE A 108 -8.62 -1.34 8.95
CA ILE A 108 -7.94 -2.17 7.95
C ILE A 108 -8.91 -3.00 7.09
N GLN A 109 -10.06 -3.42 7.64
CA GLN A 109 -11.01 -4.27 6.93
C GLN A 109 -11.69 -3.47 5.82
N ASP A 110 -12.17 -2.29 6.16
CA ASP A 110 -12.88 -1.44 5.21
C ASP A 110 -11.91 -0.78 4.23
N THR A 111 -10.77 -0.26 4.69
CA THR A 111 -9.89 0.54 3.83
C THR A 111 -9.01 -0.31 2.92
N ILE A 112 -8.55 -1.49 3.38
CA ILE A 112 -7.58 -2.31 2.65
C ILE A 112 -8.20 -3.62 2.19
N ILE A 113 -8.69 -4.45 3.10
CA ILE A 113 -9.07 -5.83 2.77
C ILE A 113 -10.25 -5.88 1.80
N SER A 114 -11.24 -5.01 1.99
CA SER A 114 -12.41 -4.92 1.11
C SER A 114 -12.12 -4.22 -0.23
N ASN A 115 -11.04 -3.44 -0.30
CA ASN A 115 -10.78 -2.48 -1.38
C ASN A 115 -9.49 -2.75 -2.17
N ILE A 116 -8.68 -3.74 -1.77
CA ILE A 116 -7.55 -4.26 -2.52
C ILE A 116 -7.92 -5.62 -3.09
N ASN A 117 -8.23 -5.65 -4.38
CA ASN A 117 -8.34 -6.89 -5.11
C ASN A 117 -6.95 -7.31 -5.58
N ILE A 118 -6.32 -8.25 -4.87
CA ILE A 118 -4.99 -8.80 -5.23
C ILE A 118 -4.99 -9.33 -6.67
N GLY A 119 -6.08 -9.95 -7.10
CA GLY A 119 -6.26 -10.42 -8.49
C GLY A 119 -6.34 -9.29 -9.52
N GLN A 120 -6.79 -8.09 -9.12
CA GLN A 120 -6.80 -6.90 -9.96
C GLN A 120 -5.46 -6.18 -9.97
N LEU A 121 -4.68 -6.19 -8.88
CA LEU A 121 -3.30 -5.69 -8.90
C LEU A 121 -2.42 -6.46 -9.89
N ILE A 122 -2.70 -7.75 -10.06
CA ILE A 122 -2.09 -8.62 -11.07
C ILE A 122 -2.59 -8.29 -12.49
N LYS A 123 -3.77 -7.66 -12.65
CA LYS A 123 -4.39 -7.28 -13.94
C LYS A 123 -4.20 -5.81 -14.35
N GLU A 124 -4.06 -4.86 -13.43
CA GLU A 124 -3.81 -3.43 -13.74
C GLU A 124 -2.42 -3.18 -14.30
N SER A 125 -1.51 -4.12 -14.08
CA SER A 125 -0.32 -4.29 -14.91
C SER A 125 -0.64 -4.50 -16.40
N GLU A 126 -1.76 -5.12 -16.79
CA GLU A 126 -2.17 -5.22 -18.19
C GLU A 126 -2.50 -3.84 -18.78
N GLN A 127 -2.83 -2.82 -17.96
CA GLN A 127 -2.99 -1.44 -18.45
C GLN A 127 -1.66 -0.79 -18.84
N ALA A 128 -0.51 -1.38 -18.47
CA ALA A 128 0.78 -1.01 -19.02
C ALA A 128 0.86 -1.26 -20.54
N LYS A 129 -0.03 -2.11 -21.08
CA LYS A 129 -0.24 -2.29 -22.53
C LYS A 129 -0.60 -0.98 -23.24
N ALA A 130 -1.34 -0.08 -22.59
CA ALA A 130 -1.67 1.25 -23.11
C ALA A 130 -0.45 2.21 -23.09
N LEU A 131 0.57 1.92 -22.27
CA LEU A 131 1.86 2.61 -22.22
C LEU A 131 2.95 1.89 -23.07
N GLY A 132 2.57 0.89 -23.87
CA GLY A 132 3.49 0.10 -24.69
C GLY A 132 4.39 -0.86 -23.89
N LEU A 133 4.06 -1.11 -22.62
CA LEU A 133 4.73 -2.10 -21.76
C LEU A 133 3.82 -3.33 -21.70
N ASP A 134 4.10 -4.33 -22.54
CA ASP A 134 3.37 -5.60 -22.53
C ASP A 134 3.73 -6.39 -21.27
N HIS A 135 2.88 -6.30 -20.26
CA HIS A 135 2.95 -7.11 -19.06
C HIS A 135 2.17 -8.41 -19.31
N GLY A 136 2.78 -9.38 -20.00
CA GLY A 136 2.40 -10.81 -20.06
C GLY A 136 3.08 -11.67 -18.97
N TRP A 137 3.38 -11.01 -17.85
CA TRP A 137 4.57 -10.89 -17.02
C TRP A 137 4.74 -11.79 -15.78
N MET A 138 4.48 -13.10 -15.89
CA MET A 138 5.07 -14.12 -14.99
C MET A 138 5.54 -15.38 -15.75
N LYS A 139 5.75 -15.26 -17.07
CA LYS A 139 6.35 -16.34 -17.86
C LYS A 139 7.86 -16.14 -17.94
N ALA A 140 8.60 -17.24 -17.84
CA ALA A 140 10.04 -17.32 -18.07
C ALA A 140 10.42 -16.53 -19.34
N PRO A 141 11.60 -15.90 -19.39
CA PRO A 141 11.95 -15.07 -20.53
C PRO A 141 12.03 -15.93 -21.79
N GLU A 142 11.09 -15.71 -22.73
CA GLU A 142 11.45 -15.80 -24.13
C GLU A 142 12.26 -14.55 -24.50
N PRO A 143 13.20 -14.62 -25.45
CA PRO A 143 13.94 -13.46 -25.91
C PRO A 143 12.96 -12.36 -26.34
N ARG A 144 12.86 -11.27 -25.56
CA ARG A 144 11.96 -10.18 -25.91
C ARG A 144 12.46 -9.58 -27.22
N ALA A 145 11.60 -9.57 -28.24
CA ALA A 145 11.93 -9.18 -29.61
C ALA A 145 12.49 -7.75 -29.76
N ASN A 146 12.42 -6.93 -28.70
CA ASN A 146 12.92 -5.56 -28.65
C ASN A 146 14.32 -5.40 -28.01
N GLY A 147 14.97 -6.48 -27.58
CA GLY A 147 16.28 -6.44 -26.92
C GLY A 147 16.28 -5.81 -25.52
N LEU A 148 15.10 -5.54 -24.95
CA LEU A 148 14.94 -5.03 -23.60
C LEU A 148 15.00 -6.18 -22.58
N SER A 149 15.89 -6.06 -21.61
CA SER A 149 16.06 -7.09 -20.59
C SER A 149 14.95 -7.06 -19.52
N ALA A 150 14.73 -8.17 -18.82
CA ALA A 150 13.70 -8.28 -17.79
C ALA A 150 13.98 -7.32 -16.63
N GLY A 151 15.24 -7.20 -16.22
CA GLY A 151 15.67 -6.26 -15.18
C GLY A 151 15.50 -4.80 -15.58
N MET A 152 15.71 -4.45 -16.87
CA MET A 152 15.50 -3.08 -17.34
C MET A 152 14.02 -2.70 -17.30
N GLU A 153 13.12 -3.60 -17.70
CA GLU A 153 11.69 -3.33 -17.63
C GLU A 153 11.23 -3.16 -16.18
N SER A 154 11.63 -4.07 -15.28
CA SER A 154 11.23 -3.99 -13.88
C SER A 154 11.71 -2.71 -13.20
N LEU A 155 12.95 -2.25 -13.47
CA LEU A 155 13.46 -1.00 -12.91
C LEU A 155 12.71 0.23 -13.45
N ARG A 156 12.34 0.23 -14.73
CA ARG A 156 11.53 1.31 -15.32
C ARG A 156 10.13 1.35 -14.71
N THR A 157 9.51 0.19 -14.48
CA THR A 157 8.21 0.14 -13.81
C THR A 157 8.30 0.59 -12.36
N ALA A 158 9.33 0.15 -11.63
CA ALA A 158 9.61 0.62 -10.27
C ALA A 158 9.72 2.15 -10.22
N LEU A 159 10.52 2.75 -11.11
CA LEU A 159 10.66 4.21 -11.17
C LEU A 159 9.32 4.91 -11.42
N LYS A 160 8.46 4.38 -12.32
CA LYS A 160 7.13 4.94 -12.56
C LYS A 160 6.23 4.85 -11.32
N MET A 161 6.30 3.74 -10.58
CA MET A 161 5.58 3.58 -9.32
C MET A 161 6.03 4.63 -8.31
N GLU A 162 7.34 4.83 -8.13
CA GLU A 162 7.88 5.86 -7.23
C GLU A 162 7.43 7.27 -7.59
N TYR A 163 7.39 7.61 -8.88
CA TYR A 163 6.86 8.90 -9.31
C TYR A 163 5.39 9.07 -8.93
N ALA A 164 4.57 8.04 -9.15
CA ALA A 164 3.15 8.06 -8.82
C ALA A 164 2.89 8.13 -7.31
N VAL A 165 3.69 7.45 -6.49
CA VAL A 165 3.65 7.54 -5.02
C VAL A 165 4.05 8.94 -4.57
N THR A 166 5.17 9.48 -5.06
CA THR A 166 5.60 10.85 -4.72
C THR A 166 4.53 11.89 -5.10
N GLU A 167 3.93 11.78 -6.27
CA GLU A 167 2.85 12.69 -6.69
C GLU A 167 1.66 12.63 -5.75
N SER A 168 1.29 11.42 -5.33
CA SER A 168 0.27 11.19 -4.31
C SER A 168 0.58 11.91 -3.00
N ILE A 169 1.82 11.78 -2.49
CA ILE A 169 2.26 12.42 -1.25
C ILE A 169 2.22 13.95 -1.39
N ARG A 170 2.63 14.51 -2.54
CA ARG A 170 2.53 15.96 -2.77
C ARG A 170 1.07 16.44 -2.78
N ASN A 171 0.17 15.68 -3.39
CA ASN A 171 -1.26 16.02 -3.39
C ASN A 171 -1.86 15.93 -1.99
N LEU A 172 -1.46 14.94 -1.20
CA LEU A 172 -1.81 14.83 0.22
C LEU A 172 -1.34 16.04 1.02
N ILE A 173 -0.08 16.45 0.85
CA ILE A 173 0.48 17.65 1.49
C ILE A 173 -0.35 18.89 1.17
N ILE A 174 -0.63 19.14 -0.12
CA ILE A 174 -1.41 20.31 -0.55
C ILE A 174 -2.80 20.31 0.08
N ALA A 175 -3.44 19.13 0.13
CA ALA A 175 -4.79 19.00 0.70
C ALA A 175 -4.80 19.23 2.22
N CYS A 176 -3.79 18.74 2.94
CA CYS A 176 -3.67 18.90 4.39
C CYS A 176 -3.16 20.30 4.80
N GLU A 177 -2.49 21.02 3.92
CA GLU A 177 -2.02 22.40 4.16
C GLU A 177 -3.18 23.43 4.08
N ALA A 178 -4.16 23.18 3.22
CA ALA A 178 -5.23 24.13 2.94
C ALA A 178 -6.63 23.51 2.89
N GLU A 179 -6.99 22.72 3.92
CA GLU A 179 -8.32 22.11 3.99
C GLU A 179 -9.38 23.11 4.44
N LYS A 180 -10.49 23.20 3.71
CA LYS A 180 -11.63 24.04 4.09
C LYS A 180 -12.36 23.45 5.29
N VAL A 181 -12.71 24.30 6.26
CA VAL A 181 -13.49 23.88 7.43
C VAL A 181 -14.98 23.84 7.10
N ASP A 182 -15.60 22.67 7.26
CA ASP A 182 -17.05 22.50 7.06
C ASP A 182 -17.86 23.46 7.94
N GLY A 183 -18.82 24.18 7.32
CA GLY A 183 -19.75 25.05 8.02
C GLY A 183 -19.21 26.44 8.40
N LYS A 184 -17.97 26.77 8.05
CA LYS A 184 -17.40 28.11 8.21
C LYS A 184 -16.87 28.62 6.87
N ASN A 185 -17.52 29.66 6.33
CA ASN A 185 -17.04 30.28 5.11
C ASN A 185 -15.67 30.94 5.39
N ASP A 186 -14.68 30.61 4.56
CA ASP A 186 -13.32 31.17 4.51
C ASP A 186 -12.32 30.73 5.61
N GLU A 187 -12.68 29.83 6.53
CA GLU A 187 -11.71 29.25 7.48
C GLU A 187 -10.99 28.06 6.84
N VAL A 188 -9.67 28.17 6.73
CA VAL A 188 -8.78 27.12 6.22
C VAL A 188 -7.99 26.55 7.38
N PHE A 189 -7.98 25.23 7.52
CA PHE A 189 -7.15 24.52 8.47
C PHE A 189 -5.87 24.02 7.79
N ASN A 190 -4.74 24.37 8.38
CA ASN A 190 -3.42 23.90 7.96
C ASN A 190 -2.88 22.92 9.00
N ASP A 191 -2.68 21.68 8.60
CA ASP A 191 -2.05 20.66 9.43
C ASP A 191 -0.52 20.74 9.35
N TYR A 192 0.05 21.78 9.97
CA TYR A 192 1.49 22.07 9.88
C TYR A 192 2.38 20.89 10.26
N HIS A 193 2.02 20.16 11.34
CA HIS A 193 2.83 19.03 11.81
C HIS A 193 2.79 17.87 10.81
N PHE A 194 1.65 17.58 10.19
CA PHE A 194 1.58 16.50 9.20
C PHE A 194 2.24 16.87 7.88
N VAL A 195 2.07 18.12 7.44
CA VAL A 195 2.75 18.65 6.26
C VAL A 195 4.27 18.60 6.44
N ASP A 196 4.78 19.00 7.60
CA ASP A 196 6.19 18.91 7.94
C ASP A 196 6.68 17.46 7.95
N TYR A 197 5.96 16.55 8.60
CA TYR A 197 6.28 15.12 8.63
C TYR A 197 6.37 14.50 7.22
N LEU A 198 5.37 14.73 6.37
CA LEU A 198 5.37 14.23 4.99
C LEU A 198 6.49 14.84 4.14
N THR A 199 6.82 16.11 4.38
CA THR A 199 7.86 16.80 3.62
C THR A 199 9.26 16.39 4.07
N GLY A 200 9.49 16.32 5.39
CA GLY A 200 10.77 16.02 6.01
C GLY A 200 11.18 14.56 5.87
N GLU A 201 10.26 13.64 6.15
CA GLU A 201 10.53 12.20 6.14
C GLU A 201 10.24 11.60 4.76
N PHE A 202 8.96 11.60 4.35
CA PHE A 202 8.51 10.86 3.16
C PHE A 202 9.09 11.41 1.86
N LEU A 203 8.97 12.71 1.59
CA LEU A 203 9.50 13.27 0.34
C LEU A 203 11.02 13.11 0.25
N THR A 204 11.75 13.24 1.36
CA THR A 204 13.19 13.01 1.41
C THR A 204 13.55 11.59 1.01
N GLU A 205 12.86 10.59 1.57
CA GLU A 205 13.01 9.18 1.22
C GLU A 205 12.70 8.96 -0.28
N GLN A 206 11.54 9.43 -0.76
CA GLN A 206 11.14 9.27 -2.16
C GLN A 206 12.16 9.86 -3.16
N TYR A 207 12.70 11.07 -2.91
CA TYR A 207 13.68 11.66 -3.83
C TYR A 207 14.99 10.89 -3.88
N LYS A 208 15.44 10.33 -2.75
CA LYS A 208 16.62 9.44 -2.71
C LYS A 208 16.35 8.13 -3.46
N GLY A 209 15.21 7.48 -3.21
CA GLY A 209 14.80 6.24 -3.88
C GLY A 209 14.72 6.39 -5.40
N LYS A 210 14.01 7.42 -5.89
CA LYS A 210 13.92 7.71 -7.33
C LYS A 210 15.29 7.93 -7.97
N ARG A 211 16.17 8.67 -7.30
CA ARG A 211 17.53 8.93 -7.82
C ARG A 211 18.36 7.66 -7.89
N ASP A 212 18.23 6.78 -6.90
CA ASP A 212 18.91 5.49 -6.89
C ASP A 212 18.43 4.58 -8.04
N ILE A 213 17.12 4.40 -8.20
CA ILE A 213 16.54 3.61 -9.29
C ILE A 213 16.93 4.19 -10.67
N ALA A 214 16.86 5.52 -10.84
CA ALA A 214 17.30 6.16 -12.08
C ALA A 214 18.79 5.91 -12.38
N GLY A 215 19.63 5.88 -11.34
CA GLY A 215 21.05 5.51 -11.44
C GLY A 215 21.25 4.07 -11.87
N LYS A 216 20.47 3.13 -11.30
CA LYS A 216 20.43 1.71 -11.69
C LYS A 216 20.03 1.54 -13.15
N ILE A 217 18.96 2.21 -13.60
CA ILE A 217 18.51 2.23 -15.01
C ILE A 217 19.63 2.74 -15.93
N SER A 218 20.29 3.84 -15.59
CA SER A 218 21.38 4.39 -16.41
C SER A 218 22.56 3.41 -16.52
N THR A 219 22.93 2.78 -15.41
CA THR A 219 24.03 1.82 -15.35
C THR A 219 23.73 0.57 -16.17
N LEU A 220 22.57 -0.04 -15.95
CA LEU A 220 22.14 -1.21 -16.70
C LEU A 220 21.98 -0.89 -18.19
N GLY A 221 21.46 0.29 -18.54
CA GLY A 221 21.31 0.72 -19.94
C GLY A 221 22.65 0.81 -20.68
N LYS A 222 23.71 1.27 -20.01
CA LYS A 222 25.08 1.24 -20.57
C LYS A 222 25.58 -0.19 -20.74
N MET A 223 25.36 -1.05 -19.74
CA MET A 223 25.77 -2.46 -19.81
C MET A 223 25.07 -3.21 -20.94
N ILE A 224 23.78 -2.96 -21.17
CA ILE A 224 23.00 -3.56 -22.28
C ILE A 224 23.57 -3.11 -23.62
N LYS A 225 23.91 -1.83 -23.76
CA LYS A 225 24.50 -1.29 -25.00
C LYS A 225 25.83 -1.97 -25.35
N ASP A 226 26.66 -2.26 -24.35
CA ASP A 226 28.01 -2.79 -24.55
C ASP A 226 28.05 -4.32 -24.68
N ASN A 227 27.13 -5.04 -24.00
CA ASN A 227 27.22 -6.49 -23.83
C ASN A 227 25.95 -7.27 -24.26
N GLY A 228 24.88 -6.59 -24.67
CA GLY A 228 23.57 -7.20 -24.92
C GLY A 228 22.75 -7.40 -23.63
N GLY A 229 21.44 -7.63 -23.79
CA GLY A 229 20.46 -7.64 -22.69
C GLY A 229 20.71 -8.68 -21.60
N GLU A 230 20.94 -9.94 -21.99
CA GLU A 230 21.04 -11.06 -21.05
C GLU A 230 22.31 -11.03 -20.20
N LEU A 231 23.47 -10.79 -20.84
CA LEU A 231 24.75 -10.68 -20.15
C LEU A 231 24.79 -9.45 -19.23
N ALA A 232 24.22 -8.33 -19.68
CA ALA A 232 24.08 -7.14 -18.84
C ALA A 232 23.23 -7.39 -17.60
N ASP A 233 22.08 -8.05 -17.74
CA ASP A 233 21.22 -8.41 -16.60
C ASP A 233 21.93 -9.32 -15.62
N PHE A 234 22.65 -10.33 -16.10
CA PHE A 234 23.43 -11.23 -15.24
C PHE A 234 24.51 -10.46 -14.47
N LEU A 235 25.34 -9.68 -15.16
CA LEU A 235 26.41 -8.92 -14.52
C LEU A 235 25.89 -7.86 -13.55
N PHE A 236 24.75 -7.25 -13.86
CA PHE A 236 24.13 -6.26 -13.00
C PHE A 236 23.51 -6.88 -11.76
N ASP A 237 22.87 -8.04 -11.90
CA ASP A 237 22.34 -8.83 -10.77
C ASP A 237 23.43 -9.13 -9.74
N GLN A 238 24.62 -9.56 -10.18
CA GLN A 238 25.75 -9.81 -9.28
C GLN A 238 26.23 -8.55 -8.54
N LYS A 239 25.98 -7.35 -9.08
CA LYS A 239 26.31 -6.08 -8.41
C LYS A 239 25.23 -5.60 -7.43
N LEU A 240 24.04 -6.17 -7.49
CA LEU A 240 22.93 -5.84 -6.57
C LEU A 240 22.96 -6.64 -5.27
N GLN A 241 23.78 -7.70 -5.21
CA GLN A 241 23.93 -8.57 -4.03
C GLN A 241 24.62 -7.88 -2.87
#